data_AF-A0A5N6GGY2-F1
#
_entry.id   AF-A0A5N6GGY2-F1
#
_cell.length_a   1.000
_cell.length_b   1.000
_cell.length_c   1.000
_cell.angle_alpha   90.00
_cell.angle_beta   90.00
_cell.angle_gamma   90.00
#
_symmetry.space_group_name_H-M   'P 1'
#
loop_
_entity.id
_entity.type
_entity.pdbx_description
1 polymer ?
#
loop_
_entity_poly.entity_id
_entity_poly.type
_entity_poly.pdbx_seq_one_letter_code
_entity_poly.pdbx_strand_id
1 'polypeptide(L)'
;MTSINSNEFYDSERMFHISRLLLLGVPGVQPLQQYRMIPQIAEFPNAEFYGGRLVAAPIADTPWRGLQMATSQHYGVKRDDCFMSVMNCSLWRRRSAPSMFNLEYIREVADLALALIKAGMSQKKVMILSN
;
A
#
# COMPACT_ATOMS: atom_id res chain seq x y z
N MET A 1 13.05 35.69 -37.69
CA MET A 1 11.76 35.25 -37.14
C MET A 1 11.96 33.83 -36.64
N THR A 2 12.50 33.71 -35.43
CA THR A 2 12.80 32.44 -34.79
C THR A 2 11.56 31.95 -34.06
N SER A 3 11.21 30.68 -34.27
CA SER A 3 10.11 29.97 -33.63
C SER A 3 10.18 30.13 -32.11
N ILE A 4 9.19 30.80 -31.51
CA ILE A 4 9.02 30.96 -30.05
C ILE A 4 8.14 29.84 -29.45
N ASN A 5 7.65 28.89 -30.23
CA ASN A 5 6.62 27.94 -29.77
C ASN A 5 7.01 26.45 -29.84
N SER A 6 8.30 26.13 -29.87
CA SER A 6 8.77 24.74 -29.70
C SER A 6 9.77 24.70 -28.55
N ASN A 7 9.32 25.03 -27.34
CA ASN A 7 10.03 24.60 -26.14
C ASN A 7 9.80 23.09 -26.03
N GLU A 8 10.70 22.32 -26.61
CA GLU A 8 10.86 20.87 -26.45
C GLU A 8 11.28 20.46 -25.02
N PHE A 9 11.08 21.33 -24.03
CA PHE A 9 11.15 21.01 -22.60
C PHE A 9 9.90 20.24 -22.19
N TYR A 10 9.76 19.08 -22.81
CA TYR A 10 8.76 18.06 -22.59
C TYR A 10 9.02 17.42 -21.23
N ASP A 11 8.34 17.86 -20.17
CA ASP A 11 8.15 17.20 -18.86
C ASP A 11 9.38 16.48 -18.25
N SER A 12 10.60 16.87 -18.65
CA SER A 12 11.83 16.14 -18.34
C SER A 12 12.23 16.31 -16.88
N GLU A 13 11.65 17.29 -16.20
CA GLU A 13 11.86 17.54 -14.77
C GLU A 13 11.13 16.53 -13.87
N ARG A 14 10.14 15.78 -14.38
CA ARG A 14 9.41 14.78 -13.60
C ARG A 14 9.92 13.35 -13.78
N MET A 15 10.89 13.14 -14.66
CA MET A 15 11.43 11.82 -14.93
C MET A 15 12.70 11.57 -14.12
N PHE A 16 12.66 10.55 -13.25
CA PHE A 16 13.86 10.09 -12.57
C PHE A 16 14.92 9.62 -13.58
N HIS A 17 16.20 9.92 -13.29
CA HIS A 17 17.31 9.57 -14.16
C HIS A 17 17.33 8.08 -14.54
N ILE A 18 16.99 7.20 -13.59
CA ILE A 18 16.91 5.75 -13.84
C ILE A 18 15.82 5.39 -14.86
N SER A 19 14.65 6.02 -14.77
CA SER A 19 13.56 5.84 -15.74
C SER A 19 13.99 6.26 -17.13
N ARG A 20 14.75 7.37 -17.22
CA ARG A 20 15.32 7.83 -18.49
C ARG A 20 16.32 6.83 -19.08
N LEU A 21 17.20 6.25 -18.27
CA LEU A 21 18.15 5.23 -18.72
C LEU A 21 17.43 3.98 -19.23
N LEU A 22 16.42 3.50 -18.51
CA LEU A 22 15.62 2.34 -18.92
C LEU A 22 14.90 2.60 -20.26
N LEU A 23 14.36 3.81 -20.47
CA LEU A 23 13.72 4.20 -21.73
C LEU A 23 14.70 4.29 -22.90
N LEU A 24 15.95 4.66 -22.65
CA LEU A 24 17.02 4.67 -23.65
C LEU A 24 17.57 3.27 -23.95
N GLY A 25 16.96 2.22 -23.40
CA GLY A 25 17.33 0.83 -23.65
C GLY A 25 18.50 0.32 -22.79
N VAL A 26 18.91 1.06 -21.76
CA VAL A 26 19.87 0.54 -20.78
C VAL A 26 19.20 -0.61 -20.02
N PRO A 27 19.78 -1.83 -20.00
CA PRO A 27 19.17 -2.96 -19.33
C PRO A 27 19.00 -2.72 -17.83
N GLY A 28 17.77 -2.90 -17.33
CA GLY A 28 17.48 -2.90 -15.89
C GLY A 28 17.60 -4.31 -15.31
N VAL A 29 18.24 -4.44 -14.16
CA VAL A 29 18.21 -5.69 -13.36
C VAL A 29 17.09 -5.56 -12.32
N GLN A 30 16.11 -6.45 -12.40
CA GLN A 30 14.99 -6.49 -11.46
C GLN A 30 15.13 -7.70 -10.53
N PRO A 31 15.37 -7.50 -9.22
CA PRO A 31 15.28 -8.58 -8.24
C PRO A 31 13.85 -9.11 -8.20
N LEU A 32 13.69 -10.42 -8.47
CA LEU A 32 12.36 -11.04 -8.54
C LEU A 32 11.92 -11.68 -7.22
N GLN A 33 12.85 -11.92 -6.29
CA GLN A 33 12.51 -12.57 -5.02
C GLN A 33 12.15 -11.54 -3.94
N GLN A 34 10.98 -11.71 -3.32
CA GLN A 34 10.50 -10.88 -2.21
C GLN A 34 10.48 -11.69 -0.90
N TYR A 35 10.83 -11.03 0.20
CA TYR A 35 11.05 -11.69 1.50
C TYR A 35 10.14 -11.16 2.61
N ARG A 36 9.12 -10.37 2.28
CA ARG A 36 8.37 -9.56 3.26
C ARG A 36 6.89 -9.86 3.31
N MET A 37 6.21 -9.78 2.18
CA MET A 37 4.76 -9.91 2.13
C MET A 37 4.38 -11.38 2.10
N ILE A 38 3.40 -11.80 2.90
CA ILE A 38 2.81 -13.12 2.73
C ILE A 38 2.30 -13.26 1.29
N PRO A 39 2.37 -14.45 0.68
CA PRO A 39 2.00 -14.65 -0.73
C PRO A 39 0.62 -14.10 -1.08
N GLN A 40 -0.33 -14.21 -0.15
CA GLN A 40 -1.68 -13.69 -0.27
C GLN A 40 -1.73 -12.16 -0.51
N ILE A 41 -0.96 -11.37 0.25
CA ILE A 41 -0.89 -9.91 0.09
C ILE A 41 -0.10 -9.54 -1.18
N ALA A 42 0.91 -10.32 -1.52
CA ALA A 42 1.77 -10.06 -2.68
C ALA A 42 1.08 -10.33 -4.03
N GLU A 43 -0.03 -11.06 -4.03
CA GLU A 43 -0.76 -11.48 -5.24
C GLU A 43 -1.14 -10.28 -6.13
N PHE A 44 -1.87 -9.31 -5.57
CA PHE A 44 -2.30 -8.11 -6.29
C PHE A 44 -1.14 -7.26 -6.83
N PRO A 45 -0.17 -6.80 -6.02
CA PRO A 45 0.91 -5.97 -6.53
C PRO A 45 1.79 -6.71 -7.54
N ASN A 46 1.97 -8.03 -7.38
CA ASN A 46 2.74 -8.82 -8.34
C ASN A 46 2.07 -8.84 -9.73
N ALA A 47 0.76 -9.08 -9.79
CA ALA A 47 0.01 -9.08 -11.03
C ALA A 47 0.02 -7.68 -11.68
N GLU A 48 -0.29 -6.64 -10.90
CA GLU A 48 -0.49 -5.28 -11.42
C GLU A 48 0.82 -4.58 -11.84
N PHE A 49 1.88 -4.72 -11.03
CA PHE A 49 3.10 -3.90 -11.19
C PHE A 49 4.33 -4.68 -11.64
N TYR A 50 4.34 -6.01 -11.50
CA TYR A 50 5.51 -6.85 -11.79
C TYR A 50 5.28 -7.91 -12.87
N GLY A 51 4.07 -7.97 -13.44
CA GLY A 51 3.71 -8.93 -14.49
C GLY A 51 3.73 -10.38 -14.02
N GLY A 52 3.45 -10.63 -12.74
CA GLY A 52 3.43 -11.96 -12.15
C GLY A 52 4.80 -12.59 -11.90
N ARG A 53 5.89 -11.82 -12.05
CA ARG A 53 7.27 -12.34 -11.97
C ARG A 53 7.86 -12.36 -10.55
N LEU A 54 7.22 -11.72 -9.56
CA LEU A 54 7.71 -11.78 -8.18
C LEU A 54 7.49 -13.17 -7.58
N VAL A 55 8.52 -13.68 -6.90
CA VAL A 55 8.52 -14.96 -6.20
C VAL A 55 8.67 -14.70 -4.70
N ALA A 56 7.76 -15.24 -3.90
CA ALA A 56 7.84 -15.19 -2.45
C ALA A 56 8.88 -16.17 -1.93
N ALA A 57 9.83 -15.68 -1.13
CA ALA A 57 10.73 -16.54 -0.38
C ALA A 57 9.94 -17.31 0.70
N PRO A 58 10.35 -18.54 1.09
CA PRO A 58 9.64 -19.32 2.11
C PRO A 58 9.47 -18.58 3.44
N ILE A 59 10.43 -17.72 3.82
CA ILE A 59 10.35 -16.92 5.05
C ILE A 59 9.20 -15.90 5.03
N ALA A 60 8.78 -15.45 3.85
CA ALA A 60 7.67 -14.52 3.69
C ALA A 60 6.32 -15.20 3.98
N ASP A 61 6.24 -16.53 3.88
CA ASP A 61 5.04 -17.33 4.17
C ASP A 61 4.94 -17.71 5.66
N THR A 62 5.17 -16.72 6.53
CA THR A 62 5.00 -16.87 7.98
C THR A 62 3.85 -16.00 8.47
N PRO A 63 2.58 -16.43 8.28
CA PRO A 63 1.43 -15.67 8.73
C PRO A 63 1.45 -15.50 10.25
N TRP A 64 1.16 -14.28 10.72
CA TRP A 64 1.01 -14.04 12.15
C TRP A 64 -0.36 -14.53 12.58
N ARG A 65 -0.43 -15.65 13.32
CA ARG A 65 -1.71 -16.25 13.74
C ARG A 65 -2.66 -15.27 14.45
N GLY A 66 -2.12 -14.30 15.18
CA GLY A 66 -2.95 -13.29 15.83
C GLY A 66 -3.64 -12.34 14.85
N LEU A 67 -3.10 -12.15 13.64
CA LEU A 67 -3.67 -11.27 12.61
C LEU A 67 -4.93 -11.94 12.12
N GLN A 68 -4.79 -13.19 11.68
CA GLN A 68 -5.90 -14.02 11.23
C GLN A 68 -6.97 -14.19 12.30
N MET A 69 -6.59 -14.37 13.57
CA MET A 69 -7.57 -14.43 14.66
C MET A 69 -8.30 -13.10 14.86
N ALA A 70 -7.57 -11.98 14.89
CA ALA A 70 -8.17 -10.66 15.08
C ALA A 70 -9.09 -10.29 13.90
N THR A 71 -8.65 -10.49 12.66
CA THR A 71 -9.46 -10.21 11.46
C THR A 71 -10.65 -11.15 11.35
N SER A 72 -10.49 -12.44 11.67
CA SER A 72 -11.61 -13.39 11.67
C SER A 72 -12.62 -13.10 12.78
N GLN A 73 -12.19 -12.68 13.97
CA GLN A 73 -13.11 -12.33 15.06
C GLN A 73 -13.82 -11.00 14.79
N HIS A 74 -13.11 -10.03 14.24
CA HIS A 74 -13.63 -8.67 14.09
C HIS A 74 -14.48 -8.52 12.82
N TYR A 75 -14.09 -9.18 11.72
CA TYR A 75 -14.71 -9.01 10.41
C TYR A 75 -15.22 -10.31 9.77
N GLY A 76 -15.04 -11.47 10.42
CA GLY A 76 -15.52 -12.76 9.88
C GLY A 76 -14.76 -13.25 8.65
N VAL A 77 -13.59 -12.69 8.34
CA VAL A 77 -12.77 -13.06 7.18
C VAL A 77 -11.63 -14.01 7.55
N LYS A 78 -11.34 -14.96 6.65
CA LYS A 78 -10.24 -15.93 6.80
C LYS A 78 -8.91 -15.46 6.22
N ARG A 79 -8.95 -14.34 5.49
CA ARG A 79 -7.79 -13.74 4.81
C ARG A 79 -7.11 -12.72 5.71
N ASP A 80 -5.81 -12.57 5.51
CA ASP A 80 -4.98 -11.59 6.21
C ASP A 80 -5.02 -10.22 5.52
N ASP A 81 -5.52 -10.16 4.28
CA ASP A 81 -5.91 -8.98 3.54
C ASP A 81 -7.44 -8.88 3.43
N CYS A 82 -8.01 -7.73 3.82
CA CYS A 82 -9.43 -7.47 3.60
C CYS A 82 -9.69 -6.01 3.28
N PHE A 83 -10.74 -5.77 2.51
CA PHE A 83 -11.27 -4.45 2.26
C PHE A 83 -12.51 -4.23 3.13
N MET A 84 -12.54 -3.13 3.87
CA MET A 84 -13.66 -2.76 4.72
C MET A 84 -14.37 -1.54 4.13
N SER A 85 -15.67 -1.70 3.87
CA SER A 85 -16.56 -0.60 3.52
C SER A 85 -17.35 -0.19 4.75
N VAL A 86 -17.15 1.04 5.21
CA VAL A 86 -17.90 1.60 6.34
C VAL A 86 -19.11 2.34 5.78
N MET A 87 -20.30 1.98 6.24
CA MET A 87 -21.55 2.60 5.79
C MET A 87 -21.81 3.89 6.57
N ASN A 88 -22.60 4.80 5.98
CA ASN A 88 -23.01 6.06 6.60
C ASN A 88 -21.84 6.97 7.02
N CYS A 89 -20.78 6.99 6.22
CA CYS A 89 -19.63 7.84 6.49
C CYS A 89 -19.89 9.32 6.26
N SER A 90 -19.22 10.14 7.07
CA SER A 90 -19.22 11.59 6.93
C SER A 90 -17.81 12.11 6.68
N LEU A 91 -17.63 12.88 5.60
CA LEU A 91 -16.35 13.49 5.27
C LEU A 91 -16.27 14.88 5.88
N TRP A 92 -15.31 15.07 6.78
CA TRP A 92 -15.10 16.31 7.51
C TRP A 92 -13.85 17.02 7.00
N ARG A 93 -13.92 18.36 6.98
CA ARG A 93 -12.76 19.22 6.74
C ARG A 93 -12.46 20.00 8.00
N ARG A 94 -11.19 20.03 8.41
CA ARG A 94 -10.76 20.88 9.54
C ARG A 94 -10.87 22.35 9.13
N ARG A 95 -11.39 23.22 10.00
CA ARG A 95 -11.46 24.66 9.71
C ARG A 95 -10.06 25.16 9.35
N SER A 96 -9.95 25.83 8.20
CA SER A 96 -8.70 26.41 7.67
C SER A 96 -7.62 25.41 7.23
N ALA A 97 -7.95 24.15 6.96
CA ALA A 97 -7.03 23.19 6.35
C ALA A 97 -7.61 22.58 5.05
N PRO A 98 -6.76 22.28 4.05
CA PRO A 98 -7.21 21.59 2.84
C PRO A 98 -7.50 20.10 3.09
N SER A 99 -6.91 19.51 4.13
CA SER A 99 -7.03 18.09 4.47
C SER A 99 -8.43 17.72 4.96
N MET A 100 -8.86 16.52 4.59
CA MET A 100 -10.15 15.94 4.97
C MET A 100 -9.92 14.71 5.86
N PHE A 101 -10.92 14.34 6.65
CA PHE A 101 -10.89 13.16 7.49
C PHE A 101 -12.28 12.55 7.60
N ASN A 102 -12.32 11.27 7.93
CA ASN A 102 -13.55 10.50 8.06
C ASN A 102 -13.58 9.85 9.45
N LEU A 103 -14.51 10.27 10.30
CA LEU A 103 -14.54 9.85 11.69
C LEU A 103 -14.89 8.37 11.84
N GLU A 104 -15.75 7.86 10.98
CA GLU A 104 -16.19 6.47 11.00
C GLU A 104 -15.01 5.54 10.65
N TYR A 105 -14.27 5.83 9.57
CA TYR A 105 -13.05 5.07 9.24
C TYR A 105 -11.97 5.17 10.32
N ILE A 106 -11.78 6.33 10.94
CA ILE A 106 -10.81 6.49 12.03
C ILE A 106 -11.16 5.59 13.22
N ARG A 107 -12.45 5.50 13.59
CA ARG A 107 -12.91 4.63 14.68
C ARG A 107 -12.66 3.15 14.37
N GLU A 108 -13.08 2.69 13.21
CA GLU A 108 -12.90 1.29 12.80
C GLU A 108 -11.41 0.90 12.75
N VAL A 109 -10.54 1.76 12.20
CA VAL A 109 -9.09 1.51 12.17
C VAL A 109 -8.49 1.49 13.58
N ALA A 110 -8.96 2.37 14.47
CA ALA A 110 -8.51 2.40 15.86
C ALA A 110 -8.94 1.12 16.62
N ASP A 111 -10.17 0.67 16.41
CA ASP A 111 -10.70 -0.55 17.03
C ASP A 111 -9.98 -1.80 16.54
N LEU A 112 -9.67 -1.88 15.24
CA LEU A 112 -8.83 -2.95 14.68
C LEU A 112 -7.42 -2.95 15.27
N ALA A 113 -6.77 -1.78 15.34
CA ALA A 113 -5.44 -1.66 15.93
C ALA A 113 -5.45 -2.12 17.40
N LEU A 114 -6.48 -1.75 18.16
CA LEU A 114 -6.66 -2.18 19.54
C LEU A 114 -6.90 -3.70 19.63
N ALA A 115 -7.68 -4.28 18.72
CA ALA A 115 -7.92 -5.72 18.66
C ALA A 115 -6.61 -6.50 18.39
N LEU A 116 -5.78 -6.01 17.47
CA LEU A 116 -4.46 -6.60 17.19
C LEU A 116 -3.52 -6.55 18.39
N ILE A 117 -3.51 -5.43 19.11
CA ILE A 117 -2.70 -5.27 20.32
C ILE A 117 -3.19 -6.23 21.42
N LYS A 118 -4.51 -6.35 21.61
CA LYS A 118 -5.12 -7.30 22.55
C LYS A 118 -4.83 -8.76 22.19
N ALA A 119 -4.69 -9.07 20.90
CA ALA A 119 -4.27 -10.38 20.40
C ALA A 119 -2.76 -10.66 20.57
N GLY A 120 -2.00 -9.73 21.16
CA GLY A 120 -0.58 -9.90 21.47
C GLY A 120 0.37 -9.24 20.46
N MET A 121 -0.13 -8.45 19.50
CA MET A 121 0.75 -7.68 18.62
C MET A 121 1.41 -6.53 19.37
N SER A 122 2.73 -6.41 19.25
CA SER A 122 3.43 -5.22 19.76
C SER A 122 2.98 -3.99 18.97
N GLN A 123 2.68 -2.89 19.67
CA GLN A 123 2.34 -1.60 19.06
C GLN A 123 3.36 -1.15 18.01
N LYS A 124 4.66 -1.46 18.21
CA LYS A 124 5.74 -1.13 17.27
C LYS A 124 5.63 -1.83 15.92
N LYS A 125 4.80 -2.87 15.81
CA LYS A 125 4.53 -3.62 14.58
C LYS A 125 3.27 -3.15 13.86
N VAL A 126 2.50 -2.23 14.44
CA VAL A 126 1.29 -1.66 13.84
C VAL A 126 1.64 -0.29 13.25
N MET A 127 1.33 -0.09 11.98
CA MET A 127 1.47 1.19 11.29
C MET A 127 0.18 1.50 10.54
N ILE A 128 -0.40 2.67 10.78
CA ILE A 128 -1.59 3.16 10.07
C ILE A 128 -1.13 4.20 9.06
N LEU A 129 -1.48 3.99 7.79
CA LEU A 129 -1.19 4.92 6.70
C LEU A 129 -2.50 5.55 6.22
N SER A 130 -2.50 6.86 6.02
CA SER A 130 -3.62 7.64 5.46
C SER A 130 -3.08 8.65 4.47
N ASN A 131 -3.80 8.84 3.37
CA ASN A 131 -3.56 9.88 2.36
C ASN A 131 -4.58 11.01 2.49
#